data_AF-A0A1Y1RAS5-F1
#
_entry.id   AF-A0A1Y1RAS5-F1
#
_cell.length_a   1.000
_cell.length_b   1.000
_cell.length_c   1.000
_cell.angle_alpha   90.00
_cell.angle_beta   90.00
_cell.angle_gamma   90.00
#
_symmetry.space_group_name_H-M   'P 1'
#
loop_
_entity.id
_entity.type
_entity.pdbx_description
1 polymer ?
#
loop_
_entity_poly.entity_id
_entity_poly.type
_entity_poly.pdbx_seq_one_letter_code
_entity_poly.pdbx_strand_id
1 'polypeptide(L)'
;MQDFTQIKLINNLIDIVAHFYRLAEERGEKEKISHLKGFSEGIAFTLVEQGILTRSEAEEILANRGVRRKLPSTVPQKESTPSLDIPTIFRKKRQKEP
;
A
#
# COMPACT_ATOMS: atom_id res chain seq x y z
N MET A 1 7.49 -5.79 14.73
CA MET A 1 6.72 -6.04 13.49
C MET A 1 5.46 -5.18 13.37
N GLN A 2 4.78 -4.82 14.47
CA GLN A 2 3.56 -3.99 14.44
C GLN A 2 3.75 -2.63 13.73
N ASP A 3 4.84 -1.90 14.00
CA ASP A 3 5.05 -0.56 13.42
C ASP A 3 5.11 -0.54 11.89
N PHE A 4 5.75 -1.54 11.27
CA PHE A 4 5.88 -1.61 9.81
C PHE A 4 4.51 -1.79 9.14
N THR A 5 3.70 -2.71 9.65
CA THR A 5 2.36 -2.98 9.12
C THR A 5 1.44 -1.78 9.35
N GLN A 6 1.49 -1.16 10.52
CA GLN A 6 0.72 0.05 10.82
C GLN A 6 1.07 1.21 9.89
N ILE A 7 2.37 1.48 9.67
CA ILE A 7 2.84 2.51 8.73
C ILE A 7 2.31 2.25 7.31
N LYS A 8 2.33 0.99 6.86
CA LYS A 8 1.77 0.63 5.55
C LYS A 8 0.26 0.84 5.47
N LEU A 9 -0.49 0.42 6.49
CA LEU A 9 -1.93 0.60 6.53
C LEU A 9 -2.33 2.07 6.45
N ILE A 10 -1.64 2.93 7.21
CA ILE A 10 -1.89 4.37 7.20
C ILE A 10 -1.54 4.98 5.85
N ASN A 11 -0.38 4.64 5.30
CA ASN A 11 0.03 5.14 3.98
C ASN A 11 -0.93 4.69 2.86
N ASN A 12 -1.45 3.46 2.94
CA ASN A 12 -2.45 2.97 2.00
C ASN A 12 -3.77 3.74 2.13
N LEU A 13 -4.22 4.03 3.36
CA LEU A 13 -5.42 4.83 3.57
C LEU A 13 -5.28 6.23 2.96
N ILE A 14 -4.11 6.87 3.13
CA ILE A 14 -3.80 8.17 2.52
C ILE A 14 -3.87 8.08 0.99
N ASP A 15 -3.25 7.06 0.39
CA ASP A 15 -3.25 6.87 -1.07
C ASP A 15 -4.66 6.68 -1.63
N ILE A 16 -5.50 5.91 -0.94
CA ILE A 16 -6.89 5.64 -1.28
C ILE A 16 -7.70 6.94 -1.26
N VAL A 17 -7.62 7.72 -0.17
CA VAL A 17 -8.34 9.00 -0.05
C VAL A 17 -7.86 9.99 -1.12
N ALA A 18 -6.55 10.11 -1.34
CA ALA A 18 -6.00 11.01 -2.35
C ALA A 18 -6.39 10.61 -3.78
N HIS A 19 -6.53 9.31 -4.05
CA HIS A 19 -7.06 8.84 -5.33
C HIS A 19 -8.53 9.21 -5.50
N PHE A 20 -9.33 9.16 -4.43
CA PHE A 20 -10.74 9.53 -4.49
C PHE A 20 -10.97 11.00 -4.74
N TYR A 21 -10.20 11.89 -4.10
CA TYR A 21 -10.30 13.32 -4.37
C TYR A 21 -9.98 13.64 -5.84
N ARG A 22 -8.94 13.00 -6.40
CA ARG A 22 -8.63 13.14 -7.84
C ARG A 22 -9.75 12.62 -8.75
N LEU A 23 -10.29 11.44 -8.48
CA LEU A 23 -11.42 10.90 -9.25
C LEU A 23 -12.66 11.78 -9.15
N ALA A 24 -12.91 12.38 -7.97
CA ALA A 24 -14.02 13.29 -7.74
C ALA A 24 -13.90 14.56 -8.59
N GLU A 25 -12.70 15.14 -8.66
CA GLU A 25 -12.40 16.31 -9.50
C GLU A 25 -12.49 15.99 -10.99
N GLU A 26 -11.99 14.83 -11.43
CA GLU A 26 -11.90 14.48 -12.86
C GLU A 26 -13.22 14.03 -13.47
N ARG A 27 -14.07 13.29 -12.72
CA ARG A 27 -15.20 12.56 -13.32
C ARG A 27 -16.57 13.04 -12.89
N GLY A 28 -16.68 13.86 -11.83
CA GLY A 28 -17.97 14.32 -11.32
C GLY A 28 -18.91 13.21 -10.82
N GLU A 29 -18.41 11.98 -10.67
CA GLU A 29 -19.21 10.79 -10.32
C GLU A 29 -19.54 10.73 -8.81
N LYS A 30 -20.52 11.54 -8.38
CA LYS A 30 -20.96 11.66 -6.97
C LYS A 30 -21.33 10.33 -6.29
N GLU A 31 -21.91 9.38 -7.00
CA GLU A 31 -22.33 8.09 -6.40
C GLU A 31 -21.15 7.16 -6.06
N LYS A 32 -20.17 7.00 -6.97
CA LYS A 32 -18.99 6.17 -6.67
C LYS A 32 -18.17 6.79 -5.54
N ILE A 33 -18.13 8.12 -5.47
CA ILE A 33 -17.49 8.88 -4.38
C ILE A 33 -18.15 8.55 -3.03
N SER A 34 -19.47 8.37 -2.96
CA SER A 34 -20.16 8.07 -1.70
C SER A 34 -19.77 6.70 -1.13
N HIS A 35 -19.75 5.65 -1.95
CA HIS A 35 -19.33 4.31 -1.49
C HIS A 35 -17.86 4.28 -1.08
N LEU A 36 -17.00 4.97 -1.83
CA LEU A 36 -15.56 5.04 -1.57
C LEU A 36 -15.25 5.87 -0.31
N LYS A 37 -16.06 6.91 -0.03
CA LYS A 37 -16.00 7.67 1.23
C LYS A 37 -16.34 6.80 2.43
N GLY A 38 -17.46 6.07 2.39
CA GLY A 38 -17.86 5.16 3.47
C GLY A 38 -16.85 4.04 3.73
N PHE A 39 -16.22 3.52 2.67
CA PHE A 39 -15.12 2.57 2.80
C PHE A 39 -13.89 3.17 3.51
N SER A 40 -13.49 4.39 3.14
CA SER A 40 -12.36 5.09 3.77
C SER A 40 -12.64 5.36 5.25
N GLU A 41 -13.87 5.79 5.56
CA GLU A 41 -14.33 6.04 6.93
C GLU A 41 -14.31 4.77 7.78
N GLY A 42 -14.74 3.63 7.22
CA GLY A 42 -14.69 2.33 7.92
C GLY A 42 -13.27 1.88 8.26
N ILE A 43 -12.32 2.07 7.33
CA ILE A 43 -10.90 1.77 7.59
C ILE A 43 -10.36 2.72 8.66
N ALA A 44 -10.61 4.02 8.52
CA ALA A 44 -10.15 5.03 9.48
C ALA A 44 -10.67 4.74 10.89
N PHE A 45 -11.96 4.41 11.01
CA PHE A 45 -12.60 4.01 12.26
C PHE A 45 -11.91 2.77 12.87
N THR A 46 -11.68 1.73 12.07
CA THR A 46 -11.00 0.51 12.54
C THR A 46 -9.58 0.80 13.05
N LEU A 47 -8.84 1.68 12.37
CA LEU A 47 -7.49 2.08 12.80
C LEU A 47 -7.51 2.90 14.10
N VAL A 48 -8.57 3.69 14.34
CA VAL A 48 -8.77 4.40 15.61
C VAL A 48 -9.08 3.42 16.74
N GLU A 49 -10.01 2.49 16.52
CA GLU A 49 -10.39 1.47 17.52
C GLU A 49 -9.20 0.58 17.91
N GLN A 50 -8.28 0.31 16.98
CA GLN A 50 -7.05 -0.42 17.25
C GLN A 50 -5.93 0.42 17.89
N GLY A 51 -6.17 1.72 18.14
CA GLY A 51 -5.18 2.64 18.70
C GLY A 51 -4.00 2.95 17.77
N ILE A 52 -4.15 2.68 16.47
CA ILE A 52 -3.12 2.92 15.44
C ILE A 52 -3.13 4.40 15.00
N LEU A 53 -4.32 5.00 14.94
CA LEU A 53 -4.55 6.40 14.66
C LEU A 53 -5.26 7.08 15.83
N THR A 54 -4.96 8.35 16.05
CA THR A 54 -5.87 9.19 16.82
C THR A 54 -7.07 9.58 15.98
N ARG A 55 -8.20 9.92 16.62
CA ARG A 55 -9.39 10.43 15.92
C ARG A 55 -9.08 11.68 15.08
N SER A 56 -8.24 12.58 15.61
CA SER A 56 -7.81 13.79 14.89
C SER A 56 -7.01 13.45 13.62
N GLU A 57 -6.06 12.51 13.71
CA GLU A 57 -5.29 12.08 12.53
C GLU A 57 -6.19 11.40 11.48
N ALA A 58 -7.15 10.59 11.93
CA ALA A 58 -8.11 9.96 11.03
C ALA A 58 -8.94 11.01 10.26
N GLU A 59 -9.42 12.05 10.95
CA GLU A 59 -10.15 13.17 10.34
C GLU A 59 -9.28 13.94 9.34
N GLU A 60 -8.01 14.20 9.66
CA GLU A 60 -7.07 14.84 8.73
C GLU A 60 -6.82 13.99 7.47
N ILE A 61 -6.62 12.68 7.64
CA ILE A 61 -6.43 11.77 6.50
C ILE A 61 -7.67 11.76 5.60
N LEU A 62 -8.87 11.64 6.18
CA LEU A 62 -10.13 11.63 5.43
C LEU A 62 -10.43 12.97 4.72
N ALA A 63 -9.92 14.08 5.25
CA ALA A 63 -9.97 15.39 4.61
C ALA A 63 -8.88 15.59 3.52
N ASN A 64 -8.19 14.52 3.12
CA ASN A 64 -7.06 14.53 2.17
C ASN A 64 -5.87 15.38 2.63
N ARG A 65 -5.64 15.48 3.95
CA ARG A 65 -4.51 16.21 4.57
C ARG A 65 -3.55 15.30 5.33
N GLY A 66 -3.71 13.99 5.17
CA GLY A 66 -2.89 12.99 5.85
C GLY A 66 -1.41 13.07 5.45
N VAL A 67 -0.53 12.91 6.44
CA VAL A 67 0.92 12.92 6.24
C VAL A 67 1.46 11.49 6.16
N ARG A 68 2.20 11.17 5.09
CA ARG A 68 2.81 9.84 4.95
C ARG A 68 3.85 9.61 6.03
N ARG A 69 3.81 8.43 6.64
CA ARG A 69 4.80 8.00 7.64
C ARG A 69 6.00 7.36 6.94
N LYS A 70 7.21 7.71 7.41
CA LYS A 70 8.46 7.11 6.95
C LYS A 70 8.58 5.70 7.51
N LEU A 71 8.93 4.75 6.65
CA LEU A 71 9.27 3.40 7.09
C LEU A 71 10.60 3.47 7.88
N PRO A 72 10.71 2.83 9.04
CA PRO A 72 11.99 2.72 9.73
C PRO A 72 12.98 2.02 8.79
N SER A 73 14.18 2.60 8.65
CA SER A 73 15.23 2.16 7.71
C SER A 73 15.83 0.79 8.04
N THR A 74 15.30 0.08 9.05
CA THR A 74 15.72 -1.25 9.46
C THR A 74 15.08 -2.34 8.61
N VAL A 75 15.34 -2.29 7.31
CA VAL A 75 15.50 -3.53 6.55
C VAL A 75 17.01 -3.75 6.52
N PRO A 76 17.58 -4.77 7.18
CA PRO A 76 18.90 -5.24 6.80
C PRO A 76 18.83 -5.45 5.29
N GLN A 77 19.61 -4.68 4.52
CA GLN A 77 19.87 -5.04 3.14
C GLN A 77 20.27 -6.51 3.19
N LYS A 78 19.41 -7.38 2.68
CA LYS A 78 19.81 -8.75 2.39
C LYS A 78 20.98 -8.55 1.45
N GLU A 79 22.19 -8.78 1.96
CA GLU A 79 23.37 -8.93 1.14
C GLU A 79 22.96 -9.83 -0.01
N SER A 80 23.18 -9.32 -1.22
CA SER A 80 23.06 -10.05 -2.46
C SER A 80 23.53 -11.47 -2.23
N THR A 81 22.59 -12.42 -2.21
CA THR A 81 22.93 -13.84 -2.19
C THR A 81 23.94 -14.08 -3.31
N PRO A 82 25.10 -14.69 -3.03
CA PRO A 82 25.99 -15.10 -4.10
C PRO A 82 25.18 -15.94 -5.08
N SER A 83 25.34 -15.67 -6.37
CA SER A 83 24.65 -16.40 -7.43
C SER A 83 24.81 -17.89 -7.19
N LEU A 84 23.69 -18.59 -6.97
CA LEU A 84 23.67 -20.04 -7.11
C LEU A 84 24.00 -20.32 -8.58
N ASP A 85 25.22 -20.81 -8.83
CA ASP A 85 25.59 -21.40 -10.10
C ASP A 85 24.58 -22.49 -10.43
N ILE A 86 23.69 -22.20 -11.37
CA ILE A 86 22.74 -23.17 -11.89
C ILE A 86 23.60 -24.22 -12.62
N PRO A 87 23.64 -25.49 -12.19
CA PRO A 87 24.38 -26.49 -12.93
C PRO A 87 23.74 -26.64 -14.32
N THR A 88 24.58 -26.54 -15.34
CA THR A 88 24.30 -26.59 -16.79
C THR A 88 23.74 -27.94 -17.27
N ILE A 89 22.81 -28.55 -16.54
CA ILE A 89 22.27 -29.88 -16.86
C ILE A 89 21.07 -29.79 -17.81
N PHE A 90 20.39 -28.64 -17.90
CA PHE A 90 19.25 -28.46 -18.81
C PHE A 90 19.58 -27.98 -20.23
N ARG A 91 20.86 -27.93 -20.62
CA ARG A 91 21.25 -27.63 -22.01
C ARG A 91 21.44 -28.92 -22.81
N LYS A 92 20.37 -29.72 -22.98
CA LYS A 92 20.39 -30.81 -23.98
C LYS A 92 19.07 -30.91 -24.77
N LYS A 93 19.21 -30.50 -26.03
CA LYS A 93 18.55 -31.02 -27.25
C LYS A 93 17.05 -30.76 -27.44
N ARG A 94 16.77 -29.71 -28.20
CA ARG A 94 15.87 -29.81 -29.36
C ARG A 94 16.55 -29.20 -30.59
N GLN A 95 17.42 -29.99 -31.21
CA GLN A 95 17.57 -30.00 -32.65
C GLN A 95 16.97 -31.32 -33.11
N LYS A 96 15.91 -31.25 -33.90
CA LYS A 96 15.77 -32.00 -35.16
C LYS A 96 14.51 -31.50 -35.87
N GLU A 97 14.74 -30.96 -37.06
CA GLU A 97 13.82 -30.80 -38.18
C GLU A 97 13.15 -32.15 -38.54
N PRO A 98 12.10 -32.16 -39.35
CA PRO A 98 12.23 -31.91 -40.80
C PRO A 98 11.57 -30.62 -41.28
#